data_AF-A0A1F9CY38-F1
#
_entry.id   AF-A0A1F9CY38-F1
#
_cell.length_a   1.000
_cell.length_b   1.000
_cell.length_c   1.000
_cell.angle_alpha   90.00
_cell.angle_beta   90.00
_cell.angle_gamma   90.00
#
_symmetry.space_group_name_H-M   'P 1'
#
loop_
_entity.id
_entity.type
_entity.pdbx_description
1 polymer ?
#
loop_
_entity_poly.entity_id
_entity_poly.type
_entity_poly.pdbx_seq_one_letter_code
_entity_poly.pdbx_strand_id
1 'polypeptide(L)' 'MEEKAEKTSENMPEKEKGEEKLKAVDLNTLFPGKAYDLNHLFPDEGTRKLLYQVKRNKRDIERFIKSLYLEEE' A
#
# COMPACT_ATOMS: atom_id res chain seq x y z
N MET A 1 -37.71 -3.71 -33.30
CA MET A 1 -37.56 -5.11 -32.84
C MET A 1 -36.13 -5.49 -33.17
N GLU A 2 -35.21 -5.76 -32.26
CA GLU A 2 -35.28 -6.27 -30.88
C GLU A 2 -34.25 -5.59 -29.95
N GLU A 3 -34.53 -5.72 -28.65
CA GLU A 3 -33.84 -5.18 -27.49
C GLU A 3 -32.58 -5.98 -27.06
N LYS A 4 -31.69 -5.26 -26.38
CA LYS A 4 -30.86 -5.62 -25.21
C LYS A 4 -30.02 -6.91 -25.19
N ALA A 5 -28.72 -6.72 -24.98
CA ALA A 5 -28.09 -7.14 -23.71
C ALA A 5 -26.80 -6.34 -23.45
N GLU A 6 -26.88 -5.44 -22.45
CA GLU A 6 -25.74 -5.01 -21.65
C GLU A 6 -25.04 -6.23 -21.04
N LYS A 7 -23.70 -6.21 -20.98
CA LYS A 7 -22.94 -6.50 -19.77
C LYS A 7 -21.49 -6.08 -19.97
N THR A 8 -21.23 -4.87 -19.48
CA THR A 8 -19.98 -4.38 -18.94
C THR A 8 -19.28 -5.48 -18.12
N SER A 9 -18.32 -6.16 -18.74
CA SER A 9 -17.37 -7.02 -18.03
C SER A 9 -16.13 -6.20 -17.71
N GLU A 10 -15.77 -6.20 -16.43
CA GLU A 10 -14.46 -5.85 -15.90
C GLU A 10 -14.15 -4.36 -15.79
N ASN A 11 -14.94 -3.73 -14.93
CA ASN A 11 -14.42 -2.71 -14.02
C ASN A 11 -13.43 -3.38 -13.04
N MET A 12 -12.24 -3.77 -13.54
CA MET A 12 -11.09 -4.04 -12.68
C MET A 12 -10.71 -2.72 -12.01
N PRO A 13 -10.50 -2.67 -10.69
CA PRO A 13 -10.04 -1.44 -10.07
C PRO A 13 -8.73 -1.02 -10.73
N GLU A 14 -8.74 0.16 -11.35
CA GLU A 14 -7.57 0.86 -11.94
C GLU A 14 -6.52 1.22 -10.87
N LYS A 15 -6.12 0.27 -10.03
CA LYS A 15 -5.08 0.43 -9.02
C LYS A 15 -3.71 -0.07 -9.49
N GLU A 16 -3.56 -0.29 -10.79
CA GLU A 16 -2.30 -0.67 -11.45
C GLU A 16 -1.76 0.43 -12.37
N LYS A 17 -2.41 1.61 -12.46
CA LYS A 17 -1.83 2.82 -13.09
C LYS A 17 -0.91 3.60 -12.15
N GLY A 18 -0.18 2.89 -11.30
CA GLY A 18 0.75 3.43 -10.30
C GLY A 18 2.16 2.82 -10.42
N GLU A 19 2.53 2.31 -11.60
CA GLU A 19 3.90 1.96 -11.96
C GLU A 19 4.78 3.21 -12.17
N GLU A 20 4.45 4.32 -11.51
CA GLU A 20 5.35 5.46 -11.36
C GLU A 20 6.51 5.03 -10.48
N LYS A 21 7.55 4.44 -11.09
CA LYS A 21 8.93 4.36 -10.59
C LYS A 21 9.01 4.51 -9.07
N LEU A 22 8.41 3.56 -8.34
CA LEU A 22 8.50 3.54 -6.89
C LEU A 22 9.98 3.32 -6.62
N LYS A 23 10.69 4.42 -6.30
CA LYS A 23 12.09 4.39 -5.88
C LYS A 23 12.27 3.15 -5.02
N ALA A 24 13.24 2.31 -5.39
CA ALA A 24 13.47 1.02 -4.75
C ALA A 24 13.27 1.15 -3.25
N VAL A 25 12.22 0.52 -2.73
CA VAL A 25 11.82 0.66 -1.33
C VAL A 25 12.93 0.06 -0.49
N ASP A 26 13.62 0.90 0.29
CA ASP A 26 14.65 0.46 1.21
C ASP A 26 14.03 0.03 2.54
N LEU A 27 14.03 -1.29 2.77
CA LEU A 27 13.45 -1.87 3.98
C LEU A 27 14.24 -1.52 5.24
N ASN A 28 15.56 -1.32 5.15
CA ASN A 28 16.38 -0.99 6.32
C ASN A 28 16.07 0.43 6.82
N THR A 29 15.78 1.35 5.89
CA THR A 29 15.27 2.69 6.25
C THR A 29 13.86 2.62 6.81
N LEU A 30 13.00 1.73 6.30
CA LEU A 30 11.64 1.57 6.83
C LEU A 30 11.59 0.90 8.21
N PHE A 31 12.48 -0.05 8.49
CA PHE A 31 12.50 -0.78 9.75
C PHE A 31 13.91 -0.68 10.37
N PRO A 32 14.28 0.50 10.91
CA PRO A 32 15.58 0.68 11.52
C PRO A 32 15.73 -0.19 12.77
N GLY A 33 16.97 -0.52 13.13
CA GLY A 33 17.30 -1.26 14.34
C GLY A 33 17.06 -2.78 14.26
N LYS A 34 16.85 -3.33 13.06
CA LYS A 34 16.87 -4.78 12.85
C LYS A 34 18.31 -5.27 12.77
N ALA A 35 18.57 -6.42 13.40
CA ALA A 35 19.88 -7.05 13.42
C ALA A 35 20.29 -7.63 12.05
N TYR A 36 19.34 -7.76 11.12
CA TYR A 36 19.53 -8.36 9.80
C TYR A 36 19.19 -7.36 8.70
N ASP A 37 19.90 -7.45 7.58
CA ASP A 37 19.62 -6.68 6.37
C ASP A 37 18.33 -7.18 5.72
N LEU A 38 17.27 -6.40 5.85
CA LEU A 38 15.96 -6.76 5.30
C LEU A 38 15.93 -6.70 3.78
N ASN A 39 16.76 -5.86 3.14
CA ASN A 39 16.84 -5.83 1.68
C ASN A 39 17.44 -7.13 1.13
N HIS A 40 18.34 -7.77 1.90
CA HIS A 40 18.87 -9.09 1.56
C HIS A 40 17.84 -10.21 1.83
N LEU A 41 17.09 -10.13 2.94
CA LEU A 41 16.10 -11.16 3.27
C LEU A 41 14.88 -11.13 2.32
N PHE A 42 14.51 -9.94 1.85
CA PHE A 42 13.38 -9.73 0.96
C PHE A 42 13.82 -8.94 -0.27
N PRO A 43 14.55 -9.58 -1.21
CA PRO A 43 15.03 -8.92 -2.42
C PRO A 43 13.90 -8.65 -3.41
N ASP A 44 12.79 -9.37 -3.29
CA ASP A 44 11.67 -9.27 -4.21
C ASP A 44 10.93 -7.93 -4.07
N GLU A 45 10.56 -7.35 -5.21
CA GLU A 45 9.95 -6.01 -5.24
C GLU A 45 8.53 -6.01 -4.66
N GLY A 46 7.78 -7.11 -4.85
CA GLY A 46 6.42 -7.27 -4.36
C GLY A 46 6.32 -7.19 -2.84
N THR A 47 7.15 -7.96 -2.14
CA THR A 47 7.22 -7.95 -0.67
C THR A 47 7.69 -6.61 -0.15
N ARG A 48 8.68 -5.98 -0.81
CA ARG A 48 9.12 -4.63 -0.42
C ARG A 48 7.99 -3.60 -0.50
N LYS A 49 7.22 -3.63 -1.59
CA LYS A 49 6.02 -2.78 -1.76
C LYS A 49 4.96 -3.09 -0.70
N LEU A 50 4.69 -4.38 -0.44
CA LEU A 50 3.73 -4.81 0.57
C LEU A 50 4.11 -4.28 1.95
N LEU A 51 5.36 -4.46 2.38
CA LEU A 51 5.84 -3.99 3.67
C LEU A 51 5.76 -2.46 3.81
N TYR A 52 6.05 -1.73 2.73
CA TYR A 52 5.85 -0.28 2.69
C TYR A 52 4.38 0.11 2.88
N GLN A 53 3.46 -0.54 2.15
CA GLN A 53 2.03 -0.27 2.25
C GLN A 53 1.50 -0.58 3.66
N VAL A 54 1.91 -1.70 4.26
CA VAL A 54 1.54 -2.08 5.63
C VAL A 54 1.99 -1.00 6.62
N LYS A 55 3.25 -0.53 6.53
CA LYS A 55 3.76 0.54 7.39
C LYS A 55 2.98 1.84 7.23
N ARG A 56 2.66 2.21 5.97
CA ARG A 56 1.87 3.40 5.66
C ARG A 56 0.46 3.30 6.26
N ASN A 57 -0.23 2.19 6.02
CA ASN A 57 -1.58 1.95 6.55
C ASN A 57 -1.61 2.04 8.07
N LYS A 58 -0.64 1.44 8.76
CA LYS A 58 -0.53 1.54 10.22
C LYS A 58 -0.45 3.01 10.69
N ARG A 59 0.42 3.81 10.07
CA ARG A 59 0.57 5.24 10.41
C ARG A 59 -0.71 6.03 10.14
N ASP A 60 -1.37 5.73 9.04
CA ASP A 60 -2.60 6.44 8.65
C ASP A 60 -3.75 6.09 9.61
N ILE A 61 -3.85 4.83 10.06
CA ILE A 61 -4.78 4.41 11.13
C ILE A 61 -4.44 5.10 12.45
N GLU A 62 -3.17 5.12 12.86
CA GLU A 62 -2.75 5.81 14.09
C GLU A 62 -3.08 7.30 14.06
N ARG A 63 -2.93 7.95 12.90
CA ARG A 63 -3.32 9.36 12.70
C ARG A 63 -4.84 9.53 12.81
N PHE A 64 -5.62 8.64 12.21
CA PHE A 64 -7.07 8.68 12.27
C PHE A 64 -7.59 8.49 13.70
N ILE A 65 -7.04 7.52 14.43
CA ILE A 65 -7.39 7.30 15.84
C ILE A 65 -7.08 8.57 16.66
N LYS A 66 -5.92 9.20 16.46
CA LYS A 66 -5.57 10.45 17.12
C LYS A 66 -6.52 11.60 16.80
N SER A 67 -7.00 11.71 15.56
CA SER A 67 -7.97 12.77 15.21
C SER A 67 -9.32 12.57 15.90
N LEU A 68 -9.77 11.32 16.08
CA LEU A 68 -11.01 11.04 16.82
C LEU A 68 -10.92 11.47 18.29
N TYR A 69 -9.78 11.20 18.94
CA TYR A 69 -9.56 11.62 20.33
C TYR A 69 -9.33 13.12 20.49
N LEU A 70 -8.92 13.83 19.44
CA LEU A 70 -8.73 15.29 19.46
C LEU A 70 -10.05 16.07 19.28
N GLU A 71 -11.10 15.43 18.77
CA GLU A 71 -12.42 16.05 18.59
C GLU A 71 -13.31 15.97 19.85
N GLU A 72 -12.84 15.30 20.92
CA GLU A 72 -13.59 15.11 22.19
C GLU A 72 -13.20 16.11 23.32
N GLU A 73 -12.33 17.10 23.06
CA GLU A 73 -11.98 18.22 23.98
C GLU A 73 -12.41 19.59 23.44
#